data_AF-A0A1X7TT41-F1
#
_entry.id   AF-A0A1X7TT41-F1
#
_cell.length_a   1.000
_cell.length_b   1.000
_cell.length_c   1.000
_cell.angle_alpha   90.00
_cell.angle_beta   90.00
_cell.angle_gamma   90.00
#
_symmetry.space_group_name_H-M   'P 1'
#
loop_
_entity.id
_entity.type
_entity.pdbx_description
1 polymer ?
#
loop_
_entity_poly.entity_id
_entity_poly.type
_entity_poly.pdbx_seq_one_letter_code
_entity_poly.pdbx_strand_id
1 'polypeptide(L)'
;MLLHYLAAEVEAEGSGLMSNCNDLIDNHGVCIRVLGDIKLLPTDVQESVARAVTMTKNNNKVYLNECFSYASRYEITDTIQSLVDGSHDDTTLRPLLFAIINWEKRAKSQKLVAREYMYIERKDKQYKSDRDCALVQYYEERGGGGGGGEGQLSKAVLEELISHYAAERKKRTQLFVQSLIKKRNNYLETVTEQ
;
A
#
# COMPACT_ATOMS: atom_id res chain seq x y z
N MET A 1 -8.83 0.30 49.61
CA MET A 1 -10.22 -0.18 49.35
C MET A 1 -10.95 0.71 48.34
N LEU A 2 -10.96 2.04 48.48
CA LEU A 2 -11.55 2.96 47.49
C LEU A 2 -10.85 2.99 46.12
N LEU A 3 -9.52 2.82 46.08
CA LEU A 3 -8.75 2.80 44.83
C LEU A 3 -8.97 1.53 43.98
N HIS A 4 -9.33 0.39 44.59
CA HIS A 4 -9.68 -0.82 43.84
C HIS A 4 -11.09 -0.76 43.25
N TYR A 5 -11.99 0.02 43.84
CA TYR A 5 -13.37 0.16 43.38
C TYR A 5 -13.46 1.05 42.12
N LEU A 6 -12.72 2.16 42.11
CA LEU A 6 -12.64 3.07 40.95
C LEU A 6 -11.99 2.44 39.71
N ALA A 7 -11.02 1.54 39.89
CA ALA A 7 -10.41 0.81 38.77
C ALA A 7 -11.39 -0.20 38.13
N ALA A 8 -12.18 -0.90 38.96
CA ALA A 8 -13.15 -1.88 38.50
C ALA A 8 -14.34 -1.24 37.75
N GLU A 9 -14.72 -0.01 38.10
CA GLU A 9 -15.84 0.70 37.47
C GLU A 9 -15.46 1.26 36.09
N VAL A 10 -14.20 1.71 35.90
CA VAL A 10 -13.66 2.09 34.60
C VAL A 10 -13.49 0.88 33.67
N GLU A 11 -13.10 -0.28 34.20
CA GLU A 11 -13.02 -1.53 33.43
C GLU A 11 -14.42 -2.05 33.03
N ALA A 12 -15.43 -1.87 33.89
CA ALA A 12 -16.82 -2.30 33.63
C ALA A 12 -17.53 -1.43 32.57
N GLU A 13 -17.30 -0.10 32.56
CA GLU A 13 -17.83 0.78 31.51
C GLU A 13 -17.11 0.59 30.17
N GLY A 14 -15.79 0.33 30.21
CA GLY A 14 -14.99 0.04 29.01
C GLY A 14 -15.41 -1.26 28.31
N SER A 15 -15.75 -2.30 29.09
CA SER A 15 -16.18 -3.60 28.56
C SER A 15 -17.59 -3.56 27.95
N GLY A 16 -18.51 -2.77 28.51
CA GLY A 16 -19.83 -2.51 27.91
C GLY A 16 -19.77 -1.77 26.57
N LEU A 17 -18.83 -0.83 26.41
CA LEU A 17 -18.62 -0.10 25.16
C LEU A 17 -18.01 -1.02 24.07
N MET A 18 -17.07 -1.89 24.45
CA MET A 18 -16.44 -2.87 23.55
C MET A 18 -17.43 -3.91 23.01
N SER A 19 -18.41 -4.35 23.81
CA SER A 19 -19.49 -5.25 23.36
C SER A 19 -20.31 -4.62 22.24
N ASN A 20 -20.78 -3.38 22.45
CA ASN A 20 -21.62 -2.68 21.49
C ASN A 20 -20.86 -2.35 20.18
N CYS A 21 -19.56 -2.04 20.29
CA CYS A 21 -18.72 -1.77 19.11
C CYS A 21 -18.48 -3.02 18.26
N ASN A 22 -18.25 -4.19 18.87
CA ASN A 22 -18.07 -5.45 18.14
C ASN A 22 -19.33 -5.82 17.34
N ASP A 23 -20.50 -5.71 17.96
CA ASP A 23 -21.77 -5.97 17.28
C ASP A 23 -21.99 -5.01 16.11
N LEU A 24 -21.58 -3.74 16.24
CA LEU A 24 -21.69 -2.76 15.17
C LEU A 24 -20.74 -3.10 14.00
N ILE A 25 -19.51 -3.50 14.31
CA ILE A 25 -18.48 -3.83 13.31
C ILE A 25 -18.88 -5.04 12.48
N ASP A 26 -19.43 -6.07 13.12
CA ASP A 26 -19.87 -7.29 12.45
C ASP A 26 -21.15 -7.06 11.63
N ASN A 27 -22.11 -6.31 12.17
CA ASN A 27 -23.34 -5.97 11.44
C ASN A 27 -23.04 -5.13 10.18
N HIS A 28 -22.08 -4.21 10.25
CA HIS A 28 -21.68 -3.35 9.13
C HIS A 28 -20.60 -3.96 8.23
N GLY A 29 -20.01 -5.09 8.61
CA GLY A 29 -18.96 -5.79 7.86
C GLY A 29 -17.74 -4.92 7.58
N VAL A 30 -17.25 -4.23 8.61
CA VAL A 30 -16.05 -3.38 8.53
C VAL A 30 -14.79 -4.23 8.71
N CYS A 31 -13.80 -4.06 7.82
CA CYS A 31 -12.48 -4.68 7.87
C CYS A 31 -11.44 -3.65 8.29
N ILE A 32 -10.86 -3.83 9.47
CA ILE A 32 -9.85 -2.93 10.03
C ILE A 32 -8.46 -3.39 9.56
N ARG A 33 -7.68 -2.44 9.05
CA ARG A 33 -6.29 -2.63 8.64
C ARG A 33 -5.45 -1.55 9.29
N VAL A 34 -4.38 -1.97 9.94
CA VAL A 34 -3.43 -1.05 10.53
C VAL A 34 -2.15 -1.02 9.70
N LEU A 35 -1.73 0.17 9.28
CA LEU A 35 -0.46 0.41 8.57
C LEU A 35 0.52 1.17 9.45
N GLY A 36 1.79 0.81 9.39
CA GLY A 36 2.86 1.46 10.16
C GLY A 36 3.76 0.44 10.83
N ASP A 37 4.78 0.94 11.54
CA ASP A 37 5.65 0.08 12.35
C ASP A 37 5.02 -0.17 13.72
N ILE A 38 4.25 -1.26 13.80
CA ILE A 38 3.51 -1.66 14.99
C ILE A 38 4.45 -1.98 16.17
N LYS A 39 5.72 -2.32 15.90
CA LYS A 39 6.71 -2.65 16.95
C LYS A 39 7.11 -1.45 17.80
N LEU A 40 6.88 -0.23 17.30
CA LEU A 40 7.15 1.01 18.03
C LEU A 40 6.05 1.33 19.05
N LEU A 41 4.92 0.63 19.00
CA LEU A 41 3.82 0.85 19.91
C LEU A 41 4.00 0.06 21.22
N PRO A 42 3.42 0.51 22.33
CA PRO A 42 3.31 -0.27 23.57
C PRO A 42 2.66 -1.66 23.34
N THR A 43 3.10 -2.69 24.05
CA THR A 43 2.70 -4.09 23.84
C THR A 43 1.18 -4.31 23.95
N ASP A 44 0.53 -3.64 24.90
CA ASP A 44 -0.92 -3.62 25.08
C ASP A 44 -1.69 -3.12 23.85
N VAL A 45 -1.14 -2.10 23.17
CA VAL A 45 -1.69 -1.57 21.92
C VAL A 45 -1.43 -2.53 20.77
N GLN A 46 -0.26 -3.18 20.71
CA GLN A 46 0.06 -4.17 19.67
C GLN A 46 -0.92 -5.34 19.69
N GLU A 47 -1.20 -5.89 20.87
CA GLU A 47 -2.15 -6.98 21.04
C GLU A 47 -3.58 -6.55 20.66
N SER A 48 -4.01 -5.37 21.09
CA SER A 48 -5.34 -4.85 20.78
C SER A 48 -5.54 -4.65 19.28
N VAL A 49 -4.51 -4.16 18.59
CA VAL A 49 -4.47 -4.05 17.12
C VAL A 49 -4.53 -5.43 16.47
N ALA A 50 -3.73 -6.39 16.96
CA ALA A 50 -3.69 -7.73 16.39
C ALA A 50 -5.04 -8.46 16.54
N ARG A 51 -5.70 -8.31 17.70
CA ARG A 51 -7.07 -8.82 17.95
C ARG A 51 -8.08 -8.19 16.98
N ALA A 52 -8.11 -6.86 16.87
CA ALA A 52 -9.05 -6.15 16.01
C ALA A 52 -8.90 -6.50 14.51
N VAL A 53 -7.65 -6.59 14.03
CA VAL A 53 -7.35 -6.98 12.63
C VAL A 53 -7.73 -8.43 12.37
N THR A 54 -7.54 -9.33 13.35
CA THR A 54 -7.88 -10.75 13.21
C THR A 54 -9.38 -10.97 13.21
N MET A 55 -10.11 -10.33 14.13
CA MET A 55 -11.58 -10.39 14.21
C MET A 55 -12.25 -9.91 12.92
N THR A 56 -11.74 -8.81 12.34
CA THR A 56 -12.38 -8.16 11.18
C THR A 56 -11.81 -8.60 9.82
N LYS A 57 -10.96 -9.64 9.78
CA LYS A 57 -10.25 -10.07 8.57
C LYS A 57 -11.17 -10.56 7.44
N ASN A 58 -12.30 -11.18 7.79
CA ASN A 58 -13.23 -11.78 6.83
C ASN A 58 -14.29 -10.79 6.33
N ASN A 59 -14.34 -9.60 6.92
CA ASN A 59 -15.28 -8.56 6.54
C ASN A 59 -14.87 -7.92 5.20
N ASN A 60 -15.85 -7.59 4.35
CA ASN A 60 -15.58 -7.13 2.98
C ASN A 60 -16.42 -5.94 2.52
N LYS A 61 -17.30 -5.40 3.38
CA LYS A 61 -18.22 -4.31 3.01
C LYS A 61 -17.53 -2.95 3.06
N VAL A 62 -16.78 -2.67 4.12
CA VAL A 62 -16.07 -1.39 4.31
C VAL A 62 -14.65 -1.68 4.78
N TYR A 63 -13.67 -0.93 4.28
CA TYR A 63 -12.28 -1.04 4.71
C TYR A 63 -11.87 0.22 5.48
N LEU A 64 -11.51 0.06 6.76
CA LEU A 64 -10.93 1.12 7.58
C LEU A 64 -9.43 0.90 7.65
N ASN A 65 -8.66 1.86 7.14
CA ASN A 65 -7.21 1.77 7.13
C ASN A 65 -6.61 2.83 8.06
N GLU A 66 -6.22 2.41 9.25
CA GLU A 66 -5.67 3.25 10.29
C GLU A 66 -4.13 3.26 10.23
N CYS A 67 -3.54 4.43 10.06
CA CYS A 67 -2.09 4.57 9.94
C CYS A 67 -1.52 5.11 11.25
N PHE A 68 -0.80 4.28 12.01
CA PHE A 68 0.03 4.76 13.11
C PHE A 68 1.34 5.32 12.54
N SER A 69 1.80 6.46 13.04
CA SER A 69 2.93 7.25 12.51
C SER A 69 2.77 7.77 11.06
N TYR A 70 1.69 8.49 10.77
CA TYR A 70 1.51 9.15 9.46
C TYR A 70 1.63 10.67 9.56
N ALA A 71 2.72 11.25 9.04
CA ALA A 71 2.94 12.70 9.02
C ALA A 71 3.06 13.27 7.58
N SER A 72 2.12 12.95 6.68
CA SER A 72 2.01 13.67 5.38
C SER A 72 1.34 15.05 5.52
N ARG A 73 0.62 15.30 6.64
CA ARG A 73 -0.09 16.57 6.87
C ARG A 73 0.80 17.71 7.37
N TYR A 74 1.95 17.41 7.97
CA TYR A 74 2.85 18.47 8.43
C TYR A 74 3.50 19.22 7.25
N GLU A 75 3.93 18.50 6.19
CA GLU A 75 4.53 19.11 4.98
C GLU A 75 3.56 20.00 4.18
N ILE A 76 2.27 19.64 4.11
CA ILE A 76 1.25 20.41 3.38
C ILE A 76 0.84 21.66 4.17
N THR A 77 0.80 21.58 5.49
CA THR A 77 0.39 22.70 6.33
C THR A 77 1.51 23.75 6.44
N ASP A 78 2.77 23.32 6.45
CA ASP A 78 3.96 24.18 6.44
C ASP A 78 4.13 24.97 5.11
N THR A 79 3.85 24.32 3.97
CA THR A 79 3.84 24.98 2.64
C THR A 79 2.68 25.95 2.46
N ILE A 80 1.54 25.72 3.10
CA ILE A 80 0.39 26.63 3.05
C ILE A 80 0.62 27.84 3.99
N GLN A 81 1.21 27.63 5.16
CA GLN A 81 1.49 28.69 6.13
C GLN A 81 2.53 29.71 5.58
N SER A 82 3.59 29.22 4.93
CA SER A 82 4.61 30.06 4.26
C SER A 82 4.10 30.82 3.03
N LEU A 83 2.99 30.37 2.42
CA LEU A 83 2.28 31.09 1.35
C LEU A 83 1.42 32.23 1.90
N VAL A 84 0.80 32.03 3.06
CA VAL A 84 -0.10 32.99 3.74
C VAL A 84 0.66 34.16 4.35
N ASP A 85 1.86 33.93 4.88
CA ASP A 85 2.69 35.00 5.45
C ASP A 85 3.26 35.97 4.38
N GLY A 86 3.13 35.64 3.09
CA GLY A 86 3.70 36.37 1.96
C GLY A 86 2.81 37.37 1.23
N SER A 87 1.51 37.51 1.55
CA SER A 87 0.64 38.40 0.75
C SER A 87 -0.53 39.03 1.51
N HIS A 88 -0.29 40.23 2.04
CA HIS A 88 -1.33 41.25 2.22
C HIS A 88 -1.94 41.59 0.85
N ASP A 89 -3.19 41.20 0.57
CA ASP A 89 -4.22 41.99 -0.16
C ASP A 89 -5.47 41.14 -0.52
N ASP A 90 -6.64 41.65 -0.09
CA ASP A 90 -7.93 40.95 0.03
C ASP A 90 -8.79 40.92 -1.26
N THR A 91 -8.18 40.66 -2.44
CA THR A 91 -8.95 40.58 -3.71
C THR A 91 -8.64 39.35 -4.58
N THR A 92 -7.89 38.38 -4.08
CA THR A 92 -7.33 37.26 -4.87
C THR A 92 -7.93 35.87 -4.57
N LEU A 93 -8.80 35.72 -3.57
CA LEU A 93 -9.29 34.40 -3.11
C LEU A 93 -10.36 33.74 -4.00
N ARG A 94 -11.22 34.54 -4.67
CA ARG A 94 -12.22 34.01 -5.62
C ARG A 94 -11.58 33.32 -6.85
N PRO A 95 -10.54 33.90 -7.48
CA PRO A 95 -9.76 33.22 -8.51
C PRO A 95 -9.11 31.92 -8.02
N LEU A 96 -8.58 31.90 -6.78
CA LEU A 96 -7.92 30.73 -6.21
C LEU A 96 -8.89 29.57 -5.96
N LEU A 97 -10.07 29.82 -5.37
CA LEU A 97 -11.07 28.76 -5.18
C LEU A 97 -11.59 28.21 -6.51
N PHE A 98 -11.81 29.09 -7.50
CA PHE A 98 -12.21 28.68 -8.85
C PHE A 98 -11.08 27.93 -9.57
N ALA A 99 -9.82 28.32 -9.35
CA ALA A 99 -8.64 27.64 -9.87
C ALA A 99 -8.43 26.27 -9.20
N ILE A 100 -8.65 26.12 -7.89
CA ILE A 100 -8.57 24.85 -7.17
C ILE A 100 -9.67 23.90 -7.65
N ILE A 101 -10.92 24.37 -7.77
CA ILE A 101 -12.03 23.55 -8.27
C ILE A 101 -11.84 23.18 -9.75
N ASN A 102 -11.39 24.12 -10.59
CA ASN A 102 -11.10 23.84 -11.99
C ASN A 102 -9.83 22.99 -12.16
N TRP A 103 -8.84 23.12 -11.28
CA TRP A 103 -7.69 22.24 -11.20
C TRP A 103 -8.13 20.85 -10.80
N GLU A 104 -9.00 20.64 -9.82
CA GLU A 104 -9.52 19.30 -9.51
C GLU A 104 -10.27 18.69 -10.71
N LYS A 105 -11.11 19.47 -11.39
CA LYS A 105 -11.86 19.01 -12.56
C LYS A 105 -10.94 18.68 -13.74
N ARG A 106 -9.96 19.54 -14.06
CA ARG A 106 -8.99 19.33 -15.14
C ARG A 106 -7.97 18.26 -14.79
N ALA A 107 -7.57 18.19 -13.52
CA ALA A 107 -6.72 17.14 -12.98
C ALA A 107 -7.41 15.79 -13.01
N LYS A 108 -8.73 15.66 -12.87
CA LYS A 108 -9.39 14.34 -13.03
C LYS A 108 -9.20 13.78 -14.43
N SER A 109 -9.43 14.57 -15.48
CA SER A 109 -9.20 14.16 -16.87
C SER A 109 -7.71 13.97 -17.19
N GLN A 110 -6.84 14.89 -16.76
CA GLN A 110 -5.39 14.78 -16.97
C GLN A 110 -4.74 13.68 -16.14
N LYS A 111 -5.22 13.38 -14.93
CA LYS A 111 -4.73 12.28 -14.09
C LYS A 111 -5.03 10.93 -14.73
N LEU A 112 -6.22 10.73 -15.31
CA LEU A 112 -6.49 9.47 -16.02
C LEU A 112 -5.54 9.29 -17.20
N VAL A 113 -5.38 10.32 -18.02
CA VAL A 113 -4.46 10.29 -19.17
C VAL A 113 -3.02 10.07 -18.72
N ALA A 114 -2.55 10.81 -17.71
CA ALA A 114 -1.21 10.65 -17.16
C ALA A 114 -0.98 9.25 -16.54
N ARG A 115 -1.98 8.68 -15.86
CA ARG A 115 -1.92 7.31 -15.35
C ARG A 115 -1.79 6.29 -16.48
N GLU A 116 -2.54 6.47 -17.56
CA GLU A 116 -2.48 5.59 -18.72
C GLU A 116 -1.12 5.68 -19.43
N TYR A 117 -0.61 6.90 -19.66
CA TYR A 117 0.73 7.10 -20.20
C TYR A 117 1.82 6.46 -19.32
N MET A 118 1.78 6.66 -18.00
CA MET A 118 2.71 6.02 -17.08
C MET A 118 2.61 4.50 -17.11
N TYR A 119 1.40 3.94 -17.26
CA TYR A 119 1.19 2.50 -17.35
C TYR A 119 1.79 1.92 -18.63
N ILE A 120 1.57 2.57 -19.78
CA ILE A 120 2.16 2.19 -21.07
C ILE A 120 3.68 2.25 -20.99
N GLU A 121 4.25 3.33 -20.45
CA GLU A 121 5.70 3.51 -20.33
C GLU A 121 6.32 2.44 -19.43
N ARG A 122 5.68 2.10 -18.30
CA ARG A 122 6.14 1.03 -17.41
C ARG A 122 6.10 -0.33 -18.09
N LYS A 123 5.05 -0.62 -18.88
CA LYS A 123 4.95 -1.85 -19.66
C LYS A 123 6.08 -1.97 -20.68
N ASP A 124 6.36 -0.91 -21.41
CA ASP A 124 7.45 -0.88 -22.41
C ASP A 124 8.82 -1.09 -21.75
N LYS A 125 9.11 -0.38 -20.65
CA LYS A 125 10.33 -0.57 -19.87
C LYS A 125 10.46 -1.99 -19.35
N GLN A 126 9.36 -2.56 -18.84
CA GLN A 126 9.35 -3.93 -18.36
C GLN A 126 9.58 -4.94 -19.49
N TYR A 127 8.95 -4.74 -20.65
CA TYR A 127 9.15 -5.58 -21.83
C TYR A 127 10.60 -5.56 -22.31
N LYS A 128 11.22 -4.38 -22.37
CA LYS A 128 12.64 -4.22 -22.71
C LYS A 128 13.54 -4.95 -21.72
N SER A 129 13.31 -4.75 -20.42
CA SER A 129 14.05 -5.47 -19.38
C SER A 129 13.88 -6.98 -19.46
N ASP A 130 12.67 -7.48 -19.72
CA ASP A 130 12.40 -8.92 -19.85
C ASP A 130 13.10 -9.51 -21.07
N ARG A 131 13.11 -8.78 -22.18
CA ARG A 131 13.85 -9.14 -23.39
C ARG A 131 15.34 -9.26 -23.13
N ASP A 132 15.94 -8.25 -22.49
CA ASP A 132 17.37 -8.25 -22.21
C ASP A 132 17.76 -9.41 -21.29
N CYS A 133 16.99 -9.68 -20.24
CA CYS A 133 17.23 -10.82 -19.35
C CYS A 133 17.06 -12.18 -20.07
N ALA A 134 16.01 -12.34 -20.89
CA ALA A 134 15.78 -13.58 -21.63
C ALA A 134 16.88 -13.86 -22.65
N LEU A 135 17.41 -12.81 -23.31
CA LEU A 135 18.56 -12.92 -24.21
C LEU A 135 19.82 -13.33 -23.47
N VAL A 136 20.12 -12.71 -22.31
CA VAL A 136 21.28 -13.08 -21.48
C VAL A 136 21.22 -14.56 -21.11
N GLN A 137 20.09 -15.02 -20.58
CA GLN A 137 19.90 -16.45 -20.22
C GLN A 137 20.10 -17.37 -21.42
N TYR A 138 19.52 -17.03 -22.57
CA TYR A 138 19.64 -17.81 -23.80
C TYR A 138 21.08 -17.95 -24.29
N TYR A 139 21.89 -16.88 -24.19
CA TYR A 139 23.29 -16.92 -24.59
C TYR A 139 24.19 -17.61 -23.55
N GLU A 140 23.89 -17.47 -22.26
CA GLU A 140 24.58 -18.18 -21.18
C GLU A 140 24.39 -19.70 -21.29
N GLU A 141 23.18 -20.16 -21.56
CA GLU A 141 22.84 -21.57 -21.73
C GLU A 141 23.52 -22.23 -22.94
N ARG A 142 23.85 -21.45 -23.97
CA ARG A 142 24.58 -21.92 -25.17
C ARG A 142 26.09 -21.97 -25.00
N GLY A 143 26.60 -21.64 -23.82
CA GLY A 143 28.02 -21.62 -23.50
C GLY A 143 28.62 -20.25 -23.81
N GLY A 144 29.00 -19.54 -22.75
CA GLY A 144 29.67 -18.24 -22.84
C GLY A 144 30.94 -18.32 -23.68
N GLY A 145 30.91 -17.68 -24.85
CA GLY A 145 32.05 -17.45 -25.70
C GLY A 145 31.84 -16.15 -26.47
N GLY A 146 32.55 -15.10 -26.07
CA GLY A 146 32.58 -13.84 -26.79
C GLY A 146 32.90 -14.07 -28.26
N GLY A 147 32.08 -13.53 -29.14
CA GLY A 147 32.25 -13.66 -30.57
C GLY A 147 31.03 -13.10 -31.28
N GLY A 148 31.15 -11.86 -31.76
CA GLY A 148 30.08 -11.11 -32.40
C GLY A 148 29.56 -11.81 -33.66
N GLY A 149 28.51 -12.59 -33.48
CA GLY A 149 27.62 -13.03 -34.53
C GLY A 149 26.22 -12.59 -34.15
N GLU A 150 25.75 -11.46 -34.69
CA GLU A 150 24.34 -11.09 -34.71
C GLU A 150 23.57 -12.08 -35.60
N GLY A 151 23.50 -13.35 -35.17
CA GLY A 151 22.53 -14.29 -35.68
C GLY A 151 21.18 -13.78 -35.24
N GLN A 152 20.52 -13.02 -36.12
CA GLN A 152 19.25 -12.37 -35.83
C GLN A 152 18.22 -13.45 -35.48
N LEU A 153 17.96 -13.61 -34.17
CA LEU A 153 16.93 -14.50 -33.65
C LEU A 153 15.62 -14.22 -34.39
N SER A 154 14.96 -15.27 -34.85
CA SER A 154 13.67 -15.11 -35.51
C SER A 154 12.71 -14.45 -34.51
N LYS A 155 11.89 -13.53 -35.01
CA LYS A 155 10.96 -12.75 -34.17
C LYS A 155 10.07 -13.65 -33.30
N ALA A 156 9.64 -14.79 -33.84
CA ALA A 156 8.82 -15.78 -33.14
C ALA A 156 9.55 -16.42 -31.95
N VAL A 157 10.81 -16.83 -32.13
CA VAL A 157 11.60 -17.44 -31.04
C VAL A 157 11.89 -16.41 -29.95
N LEU A 158 12.16 -15.16 -30.31
CA LEU A 158 12.34 -14.09 -29.33
C LEU A 158 11.08 -13.84 -28.50
N GLU A 159 9.91 -13.81 -29.15
CA GLU A 159 8.62 -13.64 -28.45
C GLU A 159 8.33 -14.82 -27.51
N GLU A 160 8.66 -16.04 -27.90
CA GLU A 160 8.54 -17.24 -27.05
C GLU A 160 9.44 -17.16 -25.82
N LEU A 161 10.72 -16.78 -25.99
CA LEU A 161 11.67 -16.60 -24.89
C LEU A 161 11.21 -15.53 -23.89
N ILE A 162 10.72 -14.39 -24.39
CA ILE A 162 10.19 -13.32 -23.53
C ILE A 162 8.96 -13.80 -22.76
N SER A 163 8.06 -14.53 -23.43
CA SER A 163 6.85 -15.10 -22.80
C SER A 163 7.21 -16.10 -21.70
N HIS A 164 8.16 -16.99 -21.97
CA HIS A 164 8.68 -17.95 -21.00
C HIS A 164 9.26 -17.23 -19.77
N TYR A 165 10.16 -16.27 -19.98
CA TYR A 165 10.76 -15.49 -18.90
C TYR A 165 9.74 -14.70 -18.08
N ALA A 166 8.75 -14.10 -18.75
CA ALA A 166 7.67 -13.39 -18.10
C ALA A 166 6.82 -14.32 -17.20
N ALA A 167 6.58 -15.56 -17.66
CA ALA A 167 5.88 -16.58 -16.88
C ALA A 167 6.70 -17.04 -15.66
N GLU A 168 8.00 -17.26 -15.81
CA GLU A 168 8.88 -17.59 -14.69
C GLU A 168 8.98 -16.48 -13.67
N ARG A 169 9.15 -15.23 -14.11
CA ARG A 169 9.11 -14.06 -13.22
C ARG A 169 7.79 -14.00 -12.47
N LYS A 170 6.65 -14.22 -13.15
CA LYS A 170 5.33 -14.24 -12.49
C LYS A 170 5.29 -15.30 -11.39
N LYS A 171 5.81 -16.51 -11.65
CA LYS A 171 5.93 -17.58 -10.63
C LYS A 171 6.81 -17.13 -9.45
N ARG A 172 7.99 -16.56 -9.70
CA ARG A 172 8.91 -16.05 -8.66
C ARG A 172 8.26 -14.98 -7.79
N THR A 173 7.63 -13.99 -8.41
CA THR A 173 6.94 -12.91 -7.71
C THR A 173 5.76 -13.45 -6.90
N GLN A 174 4.99 -14.39 -7.45
CA GLN A 174 3.87 -15.01 -6.73
C GLN A 174 4.34 -15.78 -5.50
N LEU A 175 5.39 -16.60 -5.63
CA LEU A 175 5.99 -17.31 -4.50
C LEU A 175 6.50 -16.35 -3.44
N PHE A 176 7.18 -15.27 -3.85
CA PHE A 176 7.64 -14.23 -2.95
C PHE A 176 6.49 -13.56 -2.20
N VAL A 177 5.43 -13.14 -2.90
CA VAL A 177 4.24 -12.54 -2.29
C VAL A 177 3.57 -13.52 -1.31
N GLN A 178 3.45 -14.80 -1.67
CA GLN A 178 2.92 -15.83 -0.78
C GLN A 178 3.78 -15.99 0.49
N SER A 179 5.10 -15.98 0.35
CA SER A 179 6.03 -16.05 1.49
C SER A 179 5.90 -14.83 2.42
N LEU A 180 5.69 -13.63 1.86
CA LEU A 180 5.47 -12.41 2.63
C LEU A 180 4.13 -12.44 3.38
N ILE A 181 3.06 -12.90 2.71
CA ILE A 181 1.75 -13.06 3.35
C ILE A 181 1.84 -14.06 4.52
N LYS A 182 2.55 -15.18 4.32
CA LYS A 182 2.79 -16.16 5.38
C LYS A 182 3.54 -15.55 6.56
N LYS A 183 4.64 -14.83 6.30
CA LYS A 183 5.42 -14.14 7.34
C LYS A 183 4.58 -13.13 8.13
N ARG A 184 3.73 -12.37 7.44
CA ARG A 184 2.81 -11.41 8.07
C ARG A 184 1.77 -12.11 8.95
N ASN A 185 1.15 -13.18 8.47
CA ASN A 185 0.14 -13.90 9.24
C ASN A 185 0.76 -14.53 10.50
N ASN A 186 1.94 -15.12 10.37
CA ASN A 186 2.69 -15.67 11.51
C ASN A 186 3.00 -14.58 12.57
N TYR A 187 3.34 -13.36 12.15
CA TYR A 187 3.53 -12.25 13.07
C TYR A 187 2.25 -11.89 13.83
N LEU A 188 1.10 -11.82 13.14
CA LEU A 188 -0.18 -11.53 13.77
C LEU A 188 -0.56 -12.61 14.79
N GLU A 189 -0.34 -13.88 14.45
CA GLU A 189 -0.56 -15.02 15.36
C GLU A 189 0.31 -14.90 16.62
N THR A 190 1.61 -14.62 16.47
CA THR A 190 2.51 -14.46 17.62
C THR A 190 2.16 -13.31 18.56
N VAL A 191 1.55 -12.23 18.05
CA VAL A 191 1.15 -11.07 18.86
C VAL A 191 -0.19 -11.30 19.54
N THR A 192 -1.06 -12.18 19.00
CA THR A 192 -2.32 -12.54 19.64
C THR A 192 -2.20 -13.60 20.74
N GLU A 193 -1.12 -14.39 20.74
CA GLU A 193 -0.86 -15.46 21.72
C GLU A 193 -0.08 -15.02 22.97
N GLN A 194 0.40 -13.77 22.99
CA GLN A 194 1.05 -13.13 24.14
C GLN A 194 0.00 -12.54 25.10
#